data_AF-A0A9E0PPA7-F1
#
_entry.id   AF-A0A9E0PPA7-F1
#
_cell.length_a   1.000
_cell.length_b   1.000
_cell.length_c   1.000
_cell.angle_alpha   90.00
_cell.angle_beta   90.00
_cell.angle_gamma   90.00
#
_symmetry.space_group_name_H-M   'P 1'
#
loop_
_entity.id
_entity.type
_entity.pdbx_description
1 polymer ?
#
loop_
_entity_poly.entity_id
_entity_poly.type
_entity_poly.pdbx_seq_one_letter_code
_entity_poly.pdbx_strand_id
1 'polypeptide(L)' 'MYICICAAVTDSTIRKSLADGDKNFKALCKELHVAQECGKCGSCARALFQEIRAEQLKRDTTSPLA' A
#
# COMPACT_ATOMS: atom_id res chain seq x y z
N MET A 1 -7.56 9.77 2.63
CA MET A 1 -8.51 8.94 3.43
C MET A 1 -7.75 8.20 4.53
N TYR A 2 -8.32 8.07 5.74
CA TYR A 2 -7.76 7.15 6.75
C TYR A 2 -8.11 5.70 6.40
N ILE A 3 -7.09 4.86 6.36
CA ILE A 3 -7.23 3.43 6.08
C ILE A 3 -7.22 2.64 7.38
N CYS A 4 -6.34 3.00 8.32
CA CYS A 4 -6.25 2.36 9.64
C CYS A 4 -6.34 3.44 10.72
N ILE A 5 -7.39 3.37 11.56
CA ILE A 5 -7.56 4.30 12.68
C ILE A 5 -6.59 3.95 13.81
N CYS A 6 -6.48 2.65 14.13
CA CYS A 6 -5.56 2.07 15.12
C CYS A 6 -4.13 2.61 15.04
N ALA A 7 -3.58 2.66 13.83
CA ALA A 7 -2.19 3.07 13.57
C ALA A 7 -2.09 4.43 12.87
N ALA A 8 -3.19 5.21 12.81
CA ALA A 8 -3.27 6.50 12.12
C ALA A 8 -2.72 6.49 10.67
N VAL A 9 -2.92 5.37 9.94
CA VAL A 9 -2.41 5.20 8.57
C VAL A 9 -3.41 5.76 7.57
N THR A 10 -2.92 6.62 6.68
CA THR A 10 -3.70 7.18 5.57
C THR A 10 -3.36 6.52 4.24
N ASP A 11 -4.22 6.71 3.24
CA ASP A 11 -3.95 6.36 1.84
C ASP A 11 -2.59 6.92 1.38
N SER A 12 -2.29 8.18 1.70
CA SER A 12 -1.02 8.82 1.34
C SER A 12 0.19 8.16 2.02
N THR A 13 0.02 7.66 3.24
CA THR A 13 1.07 6.90 3.95
C THR A 13 1.38 5.61 3.21
N ILE A 14 0.35 4.88 2.76
CA ILE A 14 0.51 3.63 1.99
C ILE A 14 1.15 3.92 0.63
N ARG A 15 0.70 4.95 -0.09
CA ARG A 15 1.28 5.35 -1.39
C ARG A 15 2.76 5.70 -1.28
N LYS A 16 3.14 6.51 -0.28
CA LYS A 16 4.54 6.86 -0.02
C LYS A 16 5.37 5.63 0.31
N SER A 17 4.87 4.77 1.20
CA SER A 17 5.54 3.52 1.55
C SER A 17 5.78 2.69 0.29
N LEU A 18 4.78 2.50 -0.57
CA LEU A 18 4.93 1.72 -1.82
C LEU A 18 5.77 2.39 -2.91
N ALA A 19 6.07 3.68 -2.79
CA ALA A 19 6.97 4.38 -3.71
C ALA A 19 8.45 4.06 -3.44
N ASP A 20 8.81 3.75 -2.19
CA ASP A 20 10.17 3.38 -1.76
C ASP A 20 10.49 1.91 -2.06
N GLY A 21 10.39 1.53 -3.33
CA GLY A 21 10.80 0.23 -3.83
C GLY A 21 9.75 -0.87 -3.73
N ASP A 22 10.22 -2.09 -3.96
CA ASP A 22 9.36 -3.25 -4.15
C ASP A 22 9.03 -3.93 -2.82
N LYS A 23 7.78 -3.84 -2.37
CA LYS A 23 7.32 -4.46 -1.13
C LYS A 23 6.00 -5.19 -1.32
N ASN A 24 5.88 -6.35 -0.69
CA ASN A 24 4.63 -7.11 -0.65
C ASN A 24 3.71 -6.62 0.49
N PHE A 25 2.44 -7.04 0.45
CA PHE A 25 1.46 -6.60 1.44
C PHE A 25 1.85 -6.97 2.90
N LYS A 26 2.52 -8.12 3.10
CA LYS A 26 2.96 -8.53 4.44
C LYS A 26 4.02 -7.57 5.00
N ALA A 27 4.96 -7.13 4.16
CA ALA A 27 5.96 -6.13 4.52
C ALA A 27 5.29 -4.79 4.86
N LEU A 28 4.33 -4.34 4.04
CA LEU A 28 3.55 -3.13 4.29
C LEU A 28 2.82 -3.18 5.66
N CYS A 29 2.15 -4.30 5.97
CA CYS A 29 1.46 -4.48 7.26
C CYS A 29 2.41 -4.37 8.45
N LYS A 30 3.62 -4.95 8.32
CA LYS A 30 4.64 -4.89 9.37
C LYS A 30 5.18 -3.48 9.55
N GLU A 31 5.44 -2.77 8.45
CA GLU A 31 6.02 -1.42 8.45
C GLU A 31 5.05 -0.38 9.01
N LEU A 32 3.80 -0.39 8.54
CA LEU A 32 2.80 0.63 8.88
C LEU A 32 1.87 0.23 10.03
N HIS A 33 2.05 -0.97 10.59
CA HIS A 33 1.15 -1.56 11.59
C HIS A 33 -0.32 -1.66 11.13
N VAL A 34 -0.55 -1.72 9.81
CA VAL A 34 -1.90 -1.87 9.25
C VAL A 34 -2.36 -3.34 9.36
N ALA A 35 -3.64 -3.53 9.71
CA ALA A 35 -4.26 -4.84 9.92
C ALA A 35 -3.59 -5.71 11.00
N GLN A 36 -2.84 -5.11 11.93
CA GLN A 36 -2.17 -5.81 13.04
C GLN A 36 -2.96 -5.76 14.36
N GLU A 37 -3.72 -4.69 14.61
CA GLU A 37 -4.51 -4.54 15.84
C GLU A 37 -5.94 -5.11 15.65
N CYS A 38 -6.96 -4.26 15.44
CA CYS A 38 -8.35 -4.74 15.31
C CYS A 38 -8.66 -5.45 13.97
N GLY A 39 -7.75 -5.39 12.99
CA GLY A 39 -7.87 -6.05 11.68
C GLY A 39 -8.92 -5.48 10.71
N LYS A 40 -9.82 -4.58 11.14
CA LYS A 40 -10.96 -4.08 10.33
C LYS A 40 -10.56 -3.40 9.02
N CYS A 41 -9.39 -2.78 8.98
CA CYS A 41 -8.85 -2.12 7.79
C CYS A 41 -8.31 -3.10 6.75
N GLY A 42 -8.19 -4.40 7.04
CA GLY A 42 -7.41 -5.35 6.22
C GLY A 42 -7.86 -5.44 4.77
N SER A 43 -9.16 -5.57 4.53
CA SER A 43 -9.73 -5.63 3.16
C SER A 43 -9.51 -4.31 2.41
N CYS A 44 -9.80 -3.17 3.05
CA CYS A 44 -9.61 -1.84 2.49
C CYS A 44 -8.12 -1.56 2.14
N ALA A 45 -7.21 -1.87 3.07
CA ALA A 45 -5.78 -1.72 2.86
C ALA A 45 -5.25 -2.62 1.73
N ARG A 46 -5.78 -3.85 1.61
CA ARG A 46 -5.39 -4.78 0.55
C ARG A 46 -5.87 -4.32 -0.82
N ALA A 47 -7.10 -3.81 -0.92
CA ALA A 47 -7.64 -3.26 -2.15
C ALA A 47 -6.79 -2.07 -2.64
N LEU A 48 -6.49 -1.13 -1.74
CA LEU A 48 -5.62 0.01 -2.07
C LEU A 48 -4.20 -0.43 -2.47
N PHE A 49 -3.62 -1.41 -1.77
CA PHE A 49 -2.32 -1.97 -2.15
C PHE A 49 -2.33 -2.53 -3.59
N GLN A 50 -3.38 -3.27 -3.97
CA GLN A 50 -3.51 -3.84 -5.31
C GLN A 50 -3.72 -2.76 -6.37
N GLU A 51 -4.54 -1.75 -6.08
CA GLU A 51 -4.76 -0.60 -6.96
C GLU A 51 -3.43 0.11 -7.28
N ILE A 52 -2.67 0.49 -6.25
CA ILE A 52 -1.37 1.17 -6.40
C ILE A 52 -0.39 0.31 -7.20
N ARG A 53 -0.34 -1.00 -6.93
CA ARG A 53 0.57 -1.92 -7.63
C ARG A 53 0.20 -2.11 -9.10
N ALA A 54 -1.10 -2.16 -9.41
CA ALA A 54 -1.58 -2.19 -10.78
C ALA A 54 -1.25 -0.89 -11.54
N GLU A 55 -1.30 0.26 -10.86
CA GLU A 55 -0.86 1.56 -11.42
C GLU A 55 0.64 1.57 -11.69
N GLN A 56 1.48 1.09 -10.77
CA GLN A 56 2.93 1.02 -10.92
C GLN A 56 3.34 0.13 -12.12
N LEU A 57 2.74 -1.05 -12.26
CA LEU A 57 3.02 -1.95 -13.38
C LEU A 57 2.70 -1.31 -14.75
N LYS A 58 1.62 -0.51 -14.82
CA LYS A 58 1.27 0.23 -16.04
C LYS A 58 2.30 1.31 -16.35
N ARG A 59 2.82 1.99 -15.32
CA ARG A 59 3.84 3.03 -15.49
C ARG A 59 5.16 2.45 -15.99
N ASP A 60 5.58 1.34 -15.39
CA ASP A 60 6.83 0.67 -15.75
C ASP A 60 6.81 0.14 -17.19
N THR A 61 5.66 -0.35 -17.66
CA THR A 61 5.48 -0.80 -19.06
C THR A 61 5.34 0.32 -20.09
N THR A 62 5.11 1.56 -19.65
CA THR A 62 5.01 2.75 -20.52
C THR A 62 6.28 3.61 -20.57
N SER A 63 7.33 3.22 -19.84
CA SER A 63 8.64 3.89 -19.94
C SER A 63 9.42 3.33 -21.14
N PRO A 64 9.69 4.10 -22.21
CA PRO A 64 10.46 3.61 -23.35
C PRO A 64 11.95 3.62 -23.00
N LEU A 65 12.38 2.69 -22.15
CA LEU A 65 13.79 2.41 -21.91
C LEU A 65 14.01 0.90 -21.69
N ALA A 66 13.93 0.18 -22.80
CA ALA A 66 14.90 -0.85 -23.18
C ALA A 66 15.06 -0.79 -24.71
#